data_AF-A0A847L620-F1
#
_entry.id   AF-A0A847L620-F1
#
_cell.length_a   1.000
_cell.length_b   1.000
_cell.length_c   1.000
_cell.angle_alpha   90.00
_cell.angle_beta   90.00
_cell.angle_gamma   90.00
#
_symmetry.space_group_name_H-M   'P 1'
#
loop_
_entity.id
_entity.type
_entity.pdbx_description
1 polymer ?
#
loop_
_entity_poly.entity_id
_entity_poly.type
_entity_poly.pdbx_seq_one_letter_code
_entity_poly.pdbx_strand_id
1 'polypeptide(L)' 'MQKTKETLEQFNNFKDFVESLPVRDYSKVRRKIIDDCKITDQIFRNWKNGYSRVPELAKPIINEIAGYEVFNIEE' A
#
# COMPACT_ATOMS: atom_id res chain seq x y z
N MET A 1 21.58 26.51 0.41
CA MET A 1 20.81 25.64 1.32
C MET A 1 20.21 24.51 0.50
N GLN A 2 20.97 23.42 0.33
CA GLN A 2 20.45 22.20 -0.27
C GLN A 2 19.63 21.53 0.82
N LYS A 3 18.30 21.50 0.69
CA LYS A 3 17.47 20.63 1.50
C LYS A 3 17.92 19.19 1.18
N THR A 4 18.80 18.69 2.04
CA THR A 4 18.87 17.31 2.55
C THR A 4 17.89 16.39 1.81
N LYS A 5 18.34 15.38 1.05
CA LYS A 5 18.46 13.97 1.49
C LYS A 5 17.32 13.40 2.38
N GLU A 6 16.19 14.08 2.52
CA GLU A 6 15.02 13.74 3.32
C GLU A 6 13.88 13.32 2.39
N THR A 7 13.88 12.08 1.89
CA THR A 7 12.65 11.43 1.36
C THR A 7 12.81 9.99 0.88
N LEU A 8 14.00 9.36 0.96
CA LEU A 8 14.19 7.99 0.44
C LEU A 8 13.76 6.88 1.44
N GLU A 9 13.49 7.23 2.69
CA GLU A 9 13.00 6.32 3.75
C GLU A 9 11.62 6.73 4.32
N GLN A 10 10.96 7.74 3.75
CA GLN A 10 9.72 8.28 4.32
C GLN A 10 8.51 7.39 3.98
N PHE A 11 8.20 6.48 4.91
CA PHE A 11 6.95 5.74 5.10
C PHE A 11 6.38 4.99 3.88
N ASN A 12 6.56 3.67 3.87
CA ASN A 12 5.79 2.80 2.99
C ASN A 12 4.39 2.61 3.59
N ASN A 13 3.48 3.55 3.31
CA ASN A 13 2.10 3.52 3.81
C ASN A 13 1.40 2.17 3.55
N PHE A 14 1.72 1.51 2.42
CA PHE A 14 1.18 0.19 2.11
C PHE A 14 1.65 -0.86 3.12
N LYS A 15 2.94 -0.85 3.46
CA LYS A 15 3.50 -1.74 4.47
C LYS A 15 2.85 -1.51 5.82
N ASP A 16 2.76 -0.26 6.25
CA ASP A 16 2.22 0.10 7.57
C ASP A 16 0.75 -0.31 7.69
N PHE A 17 -0.04 -0.06 6.65
CA PHE A 17 -1.40 -0.57 6.54
C PHE A 17 -1.43 -2.10 6.68
N VAL A 18 -0.67 -2.81 5.85
CA VAL A 18 -0.69 -4.28 5.81
C VAL A 18 -0.18 -4.90 7.12
N GLU A 19 0.76 -4.26 7.81
CA GLU A 19 1.31 -4.73 9.10
C GLU A 19 0.42 -4.35 10.30
N SER A 20 -0.43 -3.33 10.17
CA SER A 20 -1.44 -3.00 11.18
C SER A 20 -2.63 -3.98 11.21
N LEU A 21 -2.80 -4.80 10.17
CA LEU A 21 -3.90 -5.75 10.08
C LEU A 21 -3.77 -6.86 11.14
N PRO A 22 -4.86 -7.23 11.83
CA PRO A 22 -4.88 -8.45 12.63
C PRO A 22 -4.52 -9.66 11.78
N VAL A 23 -3.76 -10.62 12.35
CA VAL A 23 -3.27 -11.81 11.63
C VAL A 23 -4.41 -12.59 10.94
N ARG A 24 -5.59 -12.64 11.57
CA ARG A 24 -6.79 -13.28 11.01
C ARG A 24 -7.33 -12.59 9.75
N ASP A 25 -7.16 -11.28 9.65
CA ASP A 25 -7.71 -10.45 8.58
C ASP A 25 -6.71 -10.26 7.44
N TYR A 26 -5.41 -10.41 7.72
CA TYR A 26 -4.32 -10.29 6.74
C TYR A 26 -4.57 -11.11 5.47
N SER A 27 -4.91 -12.40 5.60
CA SER A 27 -5.09 -13.29 4.44
C SER A 27 -6.28 -12.88 3.58
N LYS A 28 -7.37 -12.45 4.21
CA LYS A 28 -8.59 -11.97 3.56
C LYS A 28 -8.35 -10.64 2.83
N VAL A 29 -7.74 -9.67 3.51
CA VAL A 29 -7.44 -8.35 2.96
C VAL A 29 -6.43 -8.45 1.82
N ARG A 30 -5.36 -9.24 1.98
CA ARG A 30 -4.40 -9.51 0.90
C ARG A 30 -5.10 -10.09 -0.34
N ARG A 31 -5.97 -11.08 -0.16
CA ARG A 31 -6.72 -11.67 -1.28
C ARG A 31 -7.59 -10.62 -1.97
N LYS A 32 -8.32 -9.82 -1.19
CA LYS A 32 -9.17 -8.75 -1.72
C LYS A 32 -8.37 -7.73 -2.54
N ILE A 33 -7.23 -7.26 -2.05
CA ILE A 33 -6.36 -6.32 -2.79
C ILE A 33 -5.87 -6.93 -4.10
N ILE A 34 -5.46 -8.21 -4.07
CA ILE A 34 -4.99 -8.91 -5.27
C ILE A 34 -6.10 -9.01 -6.31
N ASP A 35 -7.30 -9.39 -5.87
CA ASP A 35 -8.45 -9.62 -6.73
C ASP A 35 -9.04 -8.30 -7.28
N ASP A 36 -9.13 -7.26 -6.46
CA ASP A 36 -9.72 -5.97 -6.86
C ASP A 36 -8.75 -5.13 -7.70
N CYS A 37 -7.45 -5.13 -7.36
CA CYS A 37 -6.42 -4.43 -8.14
C CYS A 37 -5.93 -5.24 -9.36
N LYS A 38 -6.41 -6.48 -9.56
CA LYS A 38 -6.01 -7.38 -10.66
C LYS A 38 -4.49 -7.58 -10.77
N ILE A 39 -3.83 -7.73 -9.61
CA ILE A 39 -2.37 -7.90 -9.54
C ILE A 39 -1.98 -9.35 -9.21
N THR A 40 -0.69 -9.65 -9.24
CA THR A 40 -0.16 -10.91 -8.73
C THR A 40 0.32 -10.78 -7.29
N ASP A 41 0.51 -11.92 -6.62
CA ASP A 41 1.15 -11.99 -5.31
C ASP A 41 2.55 -11.37 -5.27
N GLN A 42 3.28 -11.44 -6.38
CA GLN A 42 4.60 -10.83 -6.50
C GLN A 42 4.52 -9.31 -6.45
N ILE A 43 3.56 -8.71 -7.17
CA ILE A 43 3.33 -7.26 -7.15
C ILE A 43 2.94 -6.80 -5.75
N PHE A 44 2.02 -7.52 -5.07
CA PHE A 44 1.66 -7.22 -3.69
C PHE A 44 2.89 -7.19 -2.76
N ARG A 45 3.78 -8.20 -2.87
CA ARG A 45 5.02 -8.26 -2.09
C ARG A 45 5.98 -7.12 -2.43
N ASN A 46 6.08 -6.75 -3.70
CA ASN A 46 6.90 -5.63 -4.13
C ASN A 46 6.40 -4.30 -3.56
N TRP A 47 5.08 -4.09 -3.50
CA TRP A 47 4.49 -2.93 -2.82
C TRP A 47 4.79 -2.97 -1.32
N LYS A 48 4.57 -4.10 -0.65
CA LYS A 48 4.82 -4.23 0.80
C LYS A 48 6.29 -3.98 1.18
N ASN A 49 7.23 -4.48 0.37
CA ASN A 49 8.65 -4.34 0.66
C ASN A 49 9.25 -3.04 0.09
N GLY A 50 8.46 -2.21 -0.59
CA GLY A 50 8.92 -0.94 -1.18
C GLY A 50 9.75 -1.10 -2.45
N TYR A 51 9.78 -2.29 -3.07
CA TYR A 51 10.47 -2.52 -4.35
C TYR A 51 9.76 -1.87 -5.55
N SER A 52 8.47 -1.58 -5.42
CA SER A 52 7.71 -0.83 -6.42
C SER A 52 6.63 0.01 -5.74
N ARG A 53 6.27 1.15 -6.33
CA ARG A 53 5.22 2.03 -5.82
C ARG A 53 3.84 1.48 -6.14
N VAL A 54 2.87 1.77 -5.27
CA VAL A 54 1.44 1.54 -5.53
C VAL A 54 0.97 2.54 -6.61
N PRO A 55 0.41 2.10 -7.74
CA PRO A 55 -0.12 2.98 -8.78
C PRO A 55 -1.30 3.82 -8.29
N GLU A 56 -1.50 5.01 -8.87
CA GLU A 56 -2.63 5.91 -8.54
C GLU A 56 -3.99 5.21 -8.61
N LEU A 57 -4.22 4.37 -9.64
CA LEU A 57 -5.47 3.62 -9.81
C LEU A 57 -5.74 2.60 -8.71
N ALA A 58 -4.71 2.11 -8.02
CA ALA A 58 -4.85 1.12 -6.95
C ALA A 58 -5.07 1.78 -5.57
N LYS A 59 -4.63 3.03 -5.39
CA LYS A 59 -4.79 3.77 -4.13
C LYS A 59 -6.24 3.91 -3.66
N PRO A 60 -7.24 4.31 -4.49
CA PRO A 60 -8.62 4.40 -4.04
C PRO A 60 -9.19 3.05 -3.62
N ILE A 61 -8.86 1.97 -4.34
CA ILE A 61 -9.26 0.60 -4.00
C ILE A 61 -8.70 0.21 -2.62
N ILE A 62 -7.42 0.52 -2.37
CA ILE A 62 -6.79 0.21 -1.07
C ILE A 62 -7.40 1.03 0.06
N ASN A 63 -7.70 2.31 -0.15
CA ASN A 63 -8.38 3.15 0.84
C ASN A 63 -9.78 2.60 1.17
N GLU A 64 -10.55 2.17 0.15
CA GLU A 64 -11.86 1.55 0.34
C GLU A 64 -11.76 0.24 1.14
N ILE A 65 -10.78 -0.61 0.83
CA ILE A 65 -10.54 -1.86 1.56
C ILE A 65 -10.11 -1.60 3.00
N ALA A 66 -9.28 -0.58 3.22
CA ALA A 66 -8.80 -0.19 4.54
C ALA A 66 -9.90 0.44 5.40
N GLY A 67 -10.88 1.10 4.78
CA GLY A 67 -11.93 1.87 5.46
C GLY A 67 -11.44 3.21 6.01
N TYR A 68 -10.24 3.64 5.60
CA TYR A 68 -9.63 4.93 5.94
C TYR A 68 -8.59 5.31 4.86
N GLU A 69 -8.08 6.52 4.93
CA GLU A 69 -7.12 7.05 3.96
C GLU A 69 -5.69 6.54 4.23
N VAL A 70 -5.28 5.48 3.52
CA VAL A 70 -3.89 4.95 3.54
C VAL A 70 -2.98 5.80 2.65
N PHE A 71 -3.51 6.26 1.52
CA PHE A 71 -2.83 7.15 0.59
C PHE A 71 -3.65 8.43 0.42
N ASN A 72 -2.99 9.58 0.48
CA ASN A 72 -3.57 10.83 0.06
C ASN A 72 -3.76 10.80 -1.47
N ILE A 73 -5.00 10.96 -1.92
CA ILE A 73 -5.36 11.03 -3.33
C ILE A 73 -5.62 12.51 -3.61
N GLU A 74 -4.55 13.28 -3.79
CA GLU A 74 -4.69 14.63 -4.34
C GLU A 74 -5.02 14.49 -5.84
N GLU A 75 -6.05 15.22 -6.27
CA GLU A 75 -6.62 15.19 -7.62
C GLU A 75 -5.68 15.77 -8.69
#